data_AF-A0A7S4FB56-F1
#
_entry.id   AF-A0A7S4FB56-F1
#
_cell.length_a   1.000
_cell.length_b   1.000
_cell.length_c   1.000
_cell.angle_alpha   90.00
_cell.angle_beta   90.00
_cell.angle_gamma   90.00
#
_symmetry.space_group_name_H-M   'P 1'
#
loop_
_entity.id
_entity.type
_entity.pdbx_description
1 polymer ?
#
loop_
_entity_poly.entity_id
_entity_poly.type
_entity_poly.pdbx_seq_one_letter_code
_entity_poly.pdbx_strand_id
1 'polypeptide(L)'
;AKMGKKARGGAKTSTQATSAAKSVEGSTGGGQKSSELLQKQWISPKFERVLLQIFNRFDLDGNGRLSVDELQGFAKVCNGGEIFSQDELEQIEQCFDTDDCGGLTKRGFFQMYHMQTTARPEDTWKDLKALGYTETLELLGDVAPADAQDNKASVNLTHTAASPESGPPLEAARAELRDALFALREAPEEVAAHLRVAAALEALGRGDAAARSRQQAEALVAKARE
;
A
#
# COMPACT_ATOMS: atom_id res chain seq x y z
N ALA A 1 -51.69 50.50 -17.95
CA ALA A 1 -50.75 49.80 -18.83
C ALA A 1 -49.82 48.93 -17.99
N LYS A 2 -49.59 47.68 -18.41
CA LYS A 2 -48.46 46.76 -18.12
C LYS A 2 -48.08 46.49 -16.64
N MET A 3 -48.25 45.24 -16.19
CA MET A 3 -47.18 44.21 -16.06
C MET A 3 -46.04 44.68 -15.15
N GLY A 4 -45.65 44.01 -14.05
CA GLY A 4 -45.64 42.59 -13.72
C GLY A 4 -44.25 42.25 -13.16
N LYS A 5 -44.18 41.44 -12.09
CA LYS A 5 -43.07 40.57 -11.57
C LYS A 5 -43.41 40.23 -10.10
N LYS A 6 -43.87 39.02 -9.74
CA LYS A 6 -43.10 37.78 -9.40
C LYS A 6 -41.89 38.09 -8.51
N ALA A 7 -41.67 37.49 -7.33
CA ALA A 7 -41.76 36.08 -6.91
C ALA A 7 -41.95 35.99 -5.37
N ARG A 8 -42.78 35.09 -4.81
CA ARG A 8 -42.43 33.72 -4.32
C ARG A 8 -41.11 33.71 -3.52
N GLY A 9 -41.03 33.34 -2.24
CA GLY A 9 -41.83 32.40 -1.45
C GLY A 9 -41.00 31.14 -1.20
N GLY A 10 -40.89 30.70 0.05
CA GLY A 10 -40.51 29.34 0.41
C GLY A 10 -39.29 29.20 1.31
N ALA A 11 -39.55 29.15 2.62
CA ALA A 11 -38.71 28.44 3.57
C ALA A 11 -38.57 26.97 3.13
N LYS A 12 -37.36 26.42 3.20
CA LYS A 12 -37.13 24.98 3.08
C LYS A 12 -36.40 24.50 4.33
N THR A 13 -37.20 23.85 5.16
CA THR A 13 -36.84 22.99 6.28
C THR A 13 -35.96 21.85 5.79
N SER A 14 -34.94 21.55 6.59
CA SER A 14 -34.13 20.34 6.52
C SER A 14 -35.05 19.12 6.66
N THR A 15 -35.10 18.28 5.63
CA THR A 15 -35.85 17.02 5.63
C THR A 15 -34.88 15.89 5.43
N GLN A 16 -34.90 15.00 6.42
CA GLN A 16 -34.32 13.66 6.43
C GLN A 16 -34.56 12.95 5.10
N ALA A 17 -33.48 12.41 4.50
CA ALA A 17 -33.58 11.40 3.47
C ALA A 17 -33.36 10.04 4.11
N THR A 18 -34.46 9.36 4.40
CA THR A 18 -34.52 7.91 4.52
C THR A 18 -34.38 7.30 3.12
N SER A 19 -33.53 6.30 2.97
CA SER A 19 -33.66 5.35 1.86
C SER A 19 -33.55 3.94 2.44
N ALA A 20 -34.69 3.27 2.46
CA ALA A 20 -34.86 1.90 2.85
C ALA A 20 -34.31 0.98 1.75
N ALA A 21 -33.42 0.06 2.12
CA ALA A 21 -33.11 -1.12 1.32
C ALA A 21 -33.30 -2.37 2.18
N LYS A 22 -34.56 -2.81 2.18
CA LYS A 22 -35.04 -4.20 2.11
C LYS A 22 -34.10 -5.27 2.68
N SER A 23 -34.51 -5.81 3.84
CA SER A 23 -34.10 -7.12 4.35
C SER A 23 -34.21 -8.17 3.24
N VAL A 24 -33.09 -8.80 2.93
CA VAL A 24 -33.06 -10.16 2.41
C VAL A 24 -32.29 -10.98 3.43
N GLU A 25 -33.05 -11.79 4.17
CA GLU A 25 -32.48 -12.87 4.97
C GLU A 25 -31.83 -13.88 4.03
N GLY A 26 -30.56 -14.18 4.30
CA GLY A 26 -29.77 -15.12 3.53
C GLY A 26 -28.46 -15.47 4.25
N SER A 27 -28.52 -16.58 4.97
CA SER A 27 -27.43 -17.55 5.12
C SER A 27 -26.31 -17.26 6.13
N THR A 28 -26.45 -17.82 7.32
CA THR A 28 -25.52 -18.70 8.08
C THR A 28 -24.02 -18.72 7.73
N GLY A 29 -23.38 -17.59 7.40
CA GLY A 29 -21.96 -17.52 7.04
C GLY A 29 -21.19 -16.31 7.60
N GLY A 30 -21.88 -15.34 8.21
CA GLY A 30 -21.25 -14.11 8.73
C GLY A 30 -20.26 -14.34 9.87
N GLY A 31 -20.56 -15.25 10.80
CA GLY A 31 -19.70 -15.52 11.96
C GLY A 31 -18.34 -16.12 11.59
N GLN A 32 -18.30 -16.96 10.54
CA GLN A 32 -17.08 -17.62 10.10
C GLN A 32 -16.16 -16.63 9.33
N LYS A 33 -16.75 -15.77 8.49
CA LYS A 33 -16.03 -14.71 7.79
C LYS A 33 -15.38 -13.70 8.74
N SER A 34 -16.07 -13.29 9.79
CA SER A 34 -15.46 -12.37 10.77
C SER A 34 -14.29 -13.01 11.54
N SER A 35 -14.35 -14.33 11.80
CA SER A 35 -13.27 -15.04 12.50
C SER A 35 -12.01 -15.27 11.66
N GLU A 36 -12.12 -15.25 10.32
CA GLU A 36 -10.96 -15.29 9.42
C GLU A 36 -10.21 -13.95 9.41
N LEU A 37 -10.90 -12.83 9.61
CA LEU A 37 -10.27 -11.50 9.66
C LEU A 37 -9.75 -11.16 11.06
N LEU A 38 -10.55 -11.39 12.11
CA LEU A 38 -10.21 -11.04 13.48
C LEU A 38 -10.18 -12.26 14.40
N GLN A 39 -9.09 -12.39 15.16
CA GLN A 39 -8.93 -13.38 16.22
C GLN A 39 -8.55 -12.69 17.53
N LYS A 40 -9.27 -13.00 18.62
CA LYS A 40 -9.03 -12.40 19.96
C LYS A 40 -8.97 -10.85 19.92
N GLN A 41 -9.90 -10.23 19.17
CA GLN A 41 -10.00 -8.76 19.01
C GLN A 41 -8.84 -8.09 18.26
N TRP A 42 -8.00 -8.86 17.57
CA TRP A 42 -6.94 -8.35 16.70
C TRP A 42 -6.96 -9.03 15.34
N ILE A 43 -6.20 -8.49 14.38
CA ILE A 43 -6.00 -9.09 13.05
C ILE A 43 -5.53 -10.55 13.20
N SER A 44 -6.18 -11.47 12.49
CA SER A 44 -5.81 -12.88 12.50
C SER A 44 -4.46 -13.09 11.79
N PRO A 45 -3.69 -14.13 12.13
CA PRO A 45 -2.42 -14.41 11.44
C PRO A 45 -2.55 -14.63 9.93
N LYS A 46 -3.70 -15.13 9.46
CA LYS A 46 -3.95 -15.28 8.02
C LYS A 46 -4.20 -13.93 7.37
N PHE A 47 -5.05 -13.12 8.00
CA PHE A 47 -5.36 -11.79 7.48
C PHE A 47 -4.14 -10.87 7.52
N GLU A 48 -3.28 -10.99 8.53
CA GLU A 48 -2.00 -10.28 8.61
C GLU A 48 -1.10 -10.55 7.40
N ARG A 49 -1.00 -11.81 6.96
CA ARG A 49 -0.23 -12.16 5.75
C ARG A 49 -0.82 -11.52 4.50
N VAL A 50 -2.14 -11.51 4.38
CA VAL A 50 -2.84 -10.88 3.26
C VAL A 50 -2.62 -9.36 3.28
N LEU A 51 -2.76 -8.71 4.43
CA LEU A 51 -2.49 -7.28 4.59
C LEU A 51 -1.04 -6.94 4.23
N LEU A 52 -0.09 -7.79 4.60
CA LEU A 52 1.32 -7.61 4.23
C LEU A 52 1.54 -7.76 2.71
N GLN A 53 0.88 -8.72 2.07
CA GLN A 53 0.92 -8.89 0.61
C GLN A 53 0.31 -7.68 -0.11
N ILE A 54 -0.83 -7.18 0.37
CA ILE A 54 -1.47 -5.97 -0.16
C ILE A 54 -0.54 -4.78 0.02
N PHE A 55 -0.01 -4.56 1.23
CA PHE A 55 0.89 -3.46 1.51
C PHE A 55 2.10 -3.47 0.56
N ASN A 56 2.78 -4.60 0.44
CA ASN A 56 3.96 -4.73 -0.43
C ASN A 56 3.62 -4.59 -1.92
N ARG A 57 2.37 -4.81 -2.33
CA ARG A 57 1.91 -4.59 -3.71
C ARG A 57 1.80 -3.10 -4.04
N PHE A 58 1.51 -2.25 -3.05
CA PHE A 58 1.34 -0.81 -3.23
C PHE A 58 2.56 0.01 -2.76
N ASP A 59 3.44 -0.54 -1.93
CA ASP A 59 4.76 0.04 -1.62
C ASP A 59 5.69 -0.13 -2.84
N LEU A 60 5.54 0.75 -3.82
CA LEU A 60 6.20 0.69 -5.12
C LEU A 60 7.69 0.99 -5.01
N ASP A 61 8.10 1.77 -4.01
CA ASP A 61 9.52 2.05 -3.74
C ASP A 61 10.17 1.12 -2.69
N GLY A 62 9.39 0.28 -2.02
CA GLY A 62 9.88 -0.76 -1.12
C GLY A 62 10.48 -0.19 0.17
N ASN A 63 10.05 1.01 0.57
CA ASN A 63 10.62 1.75 1.67
C ASN A 63 9.93 1.46 3.02
N GLY A 64 8.92 0.59 3.01
CA GLY A 64 8.17 0.16 4.19
C GLY A 64 7.06 1.10 4.65
N ARG A 65 6.68 2.09 3.83
CA ARG A 65 5.58 3.05 4.05
C ARG A 65 4.83 3.31 2.74
N LEU A 66 3.55 3.62 2.81
CA LEU A 66 2.78 4.07 1.66
C LEU A 66 2.78 5.60 1.65
N SER A 67 3.46 6.18 0.67
CA SER A 67 3.34 7.59 0.36
C SER A 67 1.91 7.94 -0.06
N VAL A 68 1.57 9.24 -0.09
CA VAL A 68 0.23 9.69 -0.50
C VAL A 68 -0.14 9.13 -1.87
N ASP A 69 0.74 9.17 -2.86
CA ASP A 69 0.48 8.64 -4.20
C ASP A 69 0.20 7.12 -4.21
N GLU A 70 0.93 6.36 -3.41
CA GLU A 70 0.77 4.90 -3.29
C GLU A 70 -0.53 4.54 -2.57
N LEU A 71 -0.84 5.27 -1.49
CA LEU A 71 -2.09 5.14 -0.76
C LEU A 71 -3.30 5.51 -1.63
N GLN A 72 -3.15 6.51 -2.51
CA GLN A 72 -4.16 6.83 -3.52
C GLN A 72 -4.31 5.75 -4.59
N GLY A 73 -3.22 5.10 -4.98
CA GLY A 73 -3.25 3.90 -5.82
C GLY A 73 -4.04 2.76 -5.19
N PHE A 74 -3.83 2.52 -3.89
CA PHE A 74 -4.62 1.58 -3.10
C PHE A 74 -6.10 1.96 -3.06
N ALA A 75 -6.42 3.21 -2.75
CA ALA A 75 -7.79 3.72 -2.67
C ALA A 75 -8.56 3.49 -3.97
N LYS A 76 -7.93 3.76 -5.13
CA LYS A 76 -8.55 3.53 -6.44
C LYS A 76 -8.97 2.08 -6.67
N VAL A 77 -8.21 1.12 -6.16
CA VAL A 77 -8.55 -0.30 -6.34
C VAL A 77 -9.70 -0.69 -5.43
N CYS A 78 -9.69 -0.26 -4.16
CA CYS A 78 -10.72 -0.61 -3.18
C CYS A 78 -12.05 0.13 -3.41
N ASN A 79 -11.98 1.40 -3.83
CA ASN A 79 -13.13 2.31 -3.94
C ASN A 79 -13.63 2.45 -5.38
N GLY A 80 -13.41 1.46 -6.26
CA GLY A 80 -13.96 1.47 -7.62
C GLY A 80 -13.46 2.61 -8.51
N GLY A 81 -12.22 3.06 -8.29
CA GLY A 81 -11.57 4.14 -9.04
C GLY A 81 -11.50 5.48 -8.29
N GLU A 82 -12.13 5.59 -7.13
CA GLU A 82 -12.11 6.80 -6.31
C GLU A 82 -10.83 6.88 -5.44
N ILE A 83 -10.37 8.11 -5.21
CA ILE A 83 -9.23 8.43 -4.36
C ILE A 83 -9.72 8.95 -3.01
N PHE A 84 -8.88 8.86 -1.98
CA PHE A 84 -9.12 9.58 -0.73
C PHE A 84 -9.11 11.09 -0.98
N SER A 85 -10.06 11.78 -0.38
CA SER A 85 -10.07 13.23 -0.26
C SER A 85 -8.95 13.72 0.65
N GLN A 86 -8.65 15.02 0.60
CA GLN A 86 -7.62 15.61 1.45
C GLN A 86 -7.95 15.43 2.94
N ASP A 87 -9.21 15.63 3.32
CA ASP A 87 -9.68 15.40 4.69
C ASP A 87 -9.46 13.93 5.12
N GLU A 88 -9.72 12.96 4.24
CA GLU A 88 -9.48 11.54 4.55
C GLU A 88 -7.99 11.22 4.73
N LEU A 89 -7.11 11.79 3.91
CA LEU A 89 -5.67 11.63 4.06
C LEU A 89 -5.17 12.23 5.39
N GLU A 90 -5.65 13.43 5.75
CA GLU A 90 -5.33 14.06 7.03
C GLU A 90 -5.84 13.24 8.22
N GLN A 91 -7.04 12.64 8.12
CA GLN A 91 -7.54 11.72 9.14
C GLN A 91 -6.67 10.48 9.26
N ILE A 92 -6.21 9.91 8.14
CA ILE A 92 -5.32 8.75 8.14
C ILE A 92 -4.01 9.09 8.86
N GLU A 93 -3.41 10.24 8.56
CA GLU A 93 -2.18 10.70 9.19
C GLU A 93 -2.34 10.98 10.70
N GLN A 94 -3.49 11.51 11.12
CA GLN A 94 -3.76 11.84 12.53
C GLN A 94 -4.14 10.62 13.37
N CYS A 95 -4.80 9.62 12.79
CA CYS A 95 -5.35 8.48 13.53
C CYS A 95 -4.47 7.23 13.50
N PHE A 96 -3.58 7.11 12.52
CA PHE A 96 -2.77 5.90 12.31
C PHE A 96 -1.29 6.21 12.29
N ASP A 97 -0.51 5.14 12.43
CA ASP A 97 0.95 5.25 12.45
C ASP A 97 1.52 5.64 11.07
N THR A 98 2.05 6.86 11.00
CA THR A 98 2.79 7.40 9.85
C THR A 98 4.26 7.62 10.20
N ASP A 99 5.10 7.77 9.18
CA ASP A 99 6.49 8.21 9.37
C ASP A 99 6.58 9.75 9.46
N ASP A 100 7.80 10.26 9.67
CA ASP A 100 8.06 11.71 9.78
C ASP A 100 7.72 12.49 8.49
N CYS A 101 7.48 11.80 7.37
CA CYS A 101 7.09 12.37 6.08
C CYS A 101 5.59 12.20 5.77
N GLY A 102 4.78 11.70 6.73
CA GLY A 102 3.34 11.49 6.56
C GLY A 102 2.96 10.23 5.76
N GLY A 103 3.93 9.34 5.47
CA GLY A 103 3.70 8.06 4.81
C GLY A 103 3.15 7.01 5.77
N LEU A 104 2.09 6.30 5.38
CA LEU A 104 1.43 5.30 6.21
C LEU A 104 2.31 4.07 6.39
N THR A 105 2.73 3.76 7.61
CA THR A 105 3.58 2.59 7.86
C THR A 105 2.79 1.30 7.77
N LYS A 106 3.49 0.15 7.68
CA LYS A 106 2.86 -1.18 7.81
C LYS A 106 1.98 -1.29 9.06
N ARG A 107 2.45 -0.74 10.19
CA ARG A 107 1.70 -0.75 11.45
C ARG A 107 0.44 0.12 11.32
N GLY A 108 0.54 1.29 10.71
CA GLY A 108 -0.60 2.18 10.46
C GLY A 108 -1.64 1.53 9.55
N PHE A 109 -1.20 0.87 8.48
CA PHE A 109 -2.07 0.12 7.58
C PHE A 109 -2.84 -1.00 8.31
N PHE A 110 -2.19 -1.71 9.23
CA PHE A 110 -2.85 -2.74 10.04
C PHE A 110 -3.84 -2.12 11.02
N GLN A 111 -3.51 -0.99 11.65
CA GLN A 111 -4.45 -0.27 12.52
C GLN A 111 -5.69 0.22 11.75
N MET A 112 -5.49 0.74 10.54
CA MET A 112 -6.58 1.17 9.66
C MET A 112 -7.53 0.01 9.34
N TYR A 113 -6.99 -1.13 8.90
CA TYR A 113 -7.81 -2.32 8.63
C TYR A 113 -8.43 -2.91 9.89
N HIS A 114 -7.75 -2.91 11.03
CA HIS A 114 -8.32 -3.36 12.30
C HIS A 114 -9.53 -2.52 12.70
N MET A 115 -9.43 -1.19 12.60
CA MET A 115 -10.53 -0.27 12.91
C MET A 115 -11.71 -0.48 11.95
N GLN A 116 -11.47 -0.51 10.64
CA GLN A 116 -12.49 -0.75 9.63
C GLN A 116 -13.16 -2.12 9.83
N THR A 117 -12.38 -3.18 10.03
CA THR A 117 -12.89 -4.55 10.19
C THR A 117 -13.71 -4.69 11.46
N THR A 118 -13.30 -4.03 12.54
CA THR A 118 -14.04 -4.04 13.82
C THR A 118 -15.38 -3.31 13.68
N ALA A 119 -15.43 -2.22 12.91
CA ALA A 119 -16.66 -1.47 12.69
C ALA A 119 -17.60 -2.14 11.67
N ARG A 120 -17.06 -2.56 10.53
CA ARG A 120 -17.80 -3.03 9.34
C ARG A 120 -16.98 -4.06 8.55
N PRO A 121 -16.91 -5.32 9.01
CA PRO A 121 -16.09 -6.35 8.36
C PRO A 121 -16.51 -6.62 6.91
N GLU A 122 -17.75 -6.32 6.53
CA GLU A 122 -18.25 -6.44 5.16
C GLU A 122 -17.53 -5.52 4.18
N ASP A 123 -17.10 -4.34 4.62
CA ASP A 123 -16.36 -3.40 3.78
C ASP A 123 -14.94 -3.93 3.52
N THR A 124 -14.29 -4.49 4.54
CA THR A 124 -13.00 -5.19 4.39
C THR A 124 -13.08 -6.35 3.40
N TRP A 125 -14.16 -7.15 3.42
CA TRP A 125 -14.35 -8.22 2.45
C TRP A 125 -14.57 -7.71 1.01
N LYS A 126 -15.16 -6.53 0.82
CA LYS A 126 -15.27 -5.91 -0.51
C LYS A 126 -13.90 -5.48 -1.01
N ASP A 127 -13.09 -4.85 -0.16
CA ASP A 127 -11.72 -4.44 -0.49
C ASP A 127 -10.89 -5.65 -0.91
N LEU A 128 -10.92 -6.71 -0.11
CA LEU A 128 -10.24 -7.98 -0.41
C LEU A 128 -10.65 -8.56 -1.77
N LYS A 129 -11.95 -8.56 -2.07
CA LYS A 129 -12.45 -9.04 -3.36
C LYS A 129 -11.97 -8.16 -4.53
N ALA A 130 -11.98 -6.83 -4.36
CA ALA A 130 -11.49 -5.89 -5.37
C ALA A 130 -9.98 -6.06 -5.63
N LEU A 131 -9.23 -6.41 -4.58
CA LEU A 131 -7.80 -6.71 -4.64
C LEU A 131 -7.47 -8.10 -5.22
N GLY A 132 -8.50 -8.93 -5.42
CA GLY A 132 -8.40 -10.26 -6.01
C GLY A 132 -8.26 -11.40 -5.00
N TYR A 133 -8.66 -11.23 -3.74
CA TYR A 133 -8.66 -12.30 -2.75
C TYR A 133 -10.03 -13.01 -2.68
N THR A 134 -9.98 -14.32 -2.42
CA THR A 134 -11.16 -15.16 -2.16
C THR A 134 -11.69 -14.95 -0.74
N GLU A 135 -12.86 -15.56 -0.47
CA GLU A 135 -13.45 -15.63 0.87
C GLU A 135 -12.62 -16.46 1.87
N THR A 136 -11.60 -17.18 1.37
CA THR A 136 -10.63 -17.98 2.16
C THR A 136 -9.30 -17.26 2.35
N LEU A 137 -9.19 -15.98 1.97
CA LEU A 137 -7.96 -15.18 2.04
C LEU A 137 -6.85 -15.68 1.09
N GLU A 138 -7.23 -16.31 -0.02
CA GLU A 138 -6.32 -16.80 -1.06
C GLU A 138 -6.36 -15.87 -2.27
N LEU A 139 -5.21 -15.62 -2.90
CA LEU A 139 -5.14 -14.74 -4.08
C LEU A 139 -5.68 -15.46 -5.32
N LEU A 140 -6.72 -14.90 -5.95
CA LEU A 140 -7.39 -15.41 -7.14
C LEU A 140 -6.46 -15.29 -8.35
N GLY A 141 -5.57 -16.27 -8.51
CA GLY A 141 -4.50 -16.28 -9.51
C GLY A 141 -3.36 -17.25 -9.18
N ASP A 142 -3.25 -17.66 -7.91
CA ASP A 142 -2.30 -18.67 -7.44
C ASP A 142 -3.06 -19.96 -7.10
N VAL A 143 -3.67 -20.61 -8.10
CA VAL A 143 -4.12 -22.01 -7.93
C VAL A 143 -2.90 -22.92 -8.03
N ALA A 144 -2.03 -22.87 -7.03
CA ALA A 144 -1.20 -24.01 -6.65
C ALA A 144 -2.05 -24.91 -5.73
N PRO A 145 -2.19 -26.22 -6.02
CA PRO A 145 -3.07 -27.08 -5.26
C PRO A 145 -2.60 -27.17 -3.80
N ALA A 146 -3.54 -26.98 -2.89
CA ALA A 146 -3.39 -27.13 -1.45
C ALA A 146 -2.95 -28.56 -1.10
N ASP A 147 -1.65 -28.77 -0.93
CA ASP A 147 -1.05 -29.76 0.00
C ASP A 147 0.49 -29.65 -0.06
N ALA A 148 1.09 -28.87 0.83
CA ALA A 148 2.52 -28.97 1.14
C ALA A 148 2.80 -28.39 2.53
N GLN A 149 2.41 -29.18 3.53
CA GLN A 149 2.91 -29.07 4.89
C GLN A 149 4.43 -29.31 4.90
N ASP A 150 5.17 -28.43 5.58
CA ASP A 150 6.46 -28.69 6.22
C ASP A 150 7.62 -29.21 5.35
N ASN A 151 8.64 -28.37 5.11
CA ASN A 151 9.98 -28.73 5.57
C ASN A 151 10.92 -27.53 5.65
N LYS A 152 11.55 -27.41 6.82
CA LYS A 152 12.77 -26.60 7.00
C LYS A 152 13.93 -27.22 6.23
N ALA A 153 14.88 -26.34 5.92
CA ALA A 153 16.32 -26.59 5.77
C ALA A 153 16.88 -26.79 4.35
N SER A 154 17.79 -25.85 4.05
CA SER A 154 19.11 -26.07 3.45
C SER A 154 19.23 -26.64 2.04
N VAL A 155 19.62 -25.71 1.15
CA VAL A 155 20.70 -25.80 0.15
C VAL A 155 20.84 -27.09 -0.67
N ASN A 156 20.78 -26.97 -2.01
CA ASN A 156 22.03 -26.83 -2.76
C ASN A 156 21.84 -26.29 -4.18
N LEU A 157 22.83 -25.49 -4.56
CA LEU A 157 23.07 -24.99 -5.90
C LEU A 157 23.24 -26.13 -6.91
N THR A 158 22.72 -25.95 -8.13
CA THR A 158 23.48 -26.34 -9.32
C THR A 158 23.41 -25.24 -10.37
N HIS A 159 24.60 -24.89 -10.80
CA HIS A 159 24.99 -23.83 -11.71
C HIS A 159 24.78 -24.28 -13.16
N THR A 160 24.49 -23.34 -14.06
CA THR A 160 25.06 -23.19 -15.42
C THR A 160 24.00 -22.90 -16.48
N ALA A 161 23.95 -21.65 -16.91
CA ALA A 161 24.20 -21.31 -18.31
C ALA A 161 24.64 -19.84 -18.40
N ALA A 162 25.89 -19.65 -18.81
CA ALA A 162 26.53 -18.37 -18.98
C ALA A 162 26.11 -17.70 -20.29
N SER A 163 25.76 -16.41 -20.25
CA SER A 163 26.38 -15.40 -21.11
C SER A 163 26.11 -13.98 -20.58
N PRO A 164 27.01 -13.04 -20.89
CA PRO A 164 27.27 -11.89 -20.03
C PRO A 164 26.80 -10.61 -20.69
N GLU A 165 25.84 -9.87 -20.10
CA GLU A 165 25.74 -8.42 -20.25
C GLU A 165 25.00 -7.80 -19.04
N SER A 166 25.73 -6.92 -18.36
CA SER A 166 25.22 -5.67 -17.77
C SER A 166 24.21 -5.73 -16.63
N GLY A 167 24.73 -5.75 -15.39
CA GLY A 167 24.02 -5.36 -14.17
C GLY A 167 24.14 -6.40 -13.04
N PRO A 168 24.22 -5.97 -11.76
CA PRO A 168 24.09 -6.91 -10.65
C PRO A 168 22.72 -7.61 -10.75
N PRO A 169 22.62 -8.91 -10.40
CA PRO A 169 21.35 -9.62 -10.35
C PRO A 169 20.30 -8.80 -9.60
N LEU A 170 19.03 -8.82 -10.01
CA LEU A 170 17.95 -8.00 -9.42
C LEU A 170 17.94 -8.03 -7.88
N GLU A 171 18.23 -9.19 -7.30
CA GLU A 171 18.31 -9.35 -5.84
C GLU A 171 19.54 -8.71 -5.20
N ALA A 172 20.68 -8.72 -5.91
CA ALA A 172 21.86 -7.98 -5.52
C ALA A 172 21.64 -6.46 -5.67
N ALA A 173 20.93 -6.01 -6.71
CA ALA A 173 20.55 -4.60 -6.85
C ALA A 173 19.65 -4.14 -5.70
N ARG A 174 18.69 -4.97 -5.24
CA ARG A 174 17.88 -4.68 -4.04
C ARG A 174 18.71 -4.67 -2.76
N ALA A 175 19.66 -5.58 -2.61
CA ALA A 175 20.55 -5.61 -1.45
C ALA A 175 21.44 -4.35 -1.41
N GLU A 176 22.02 -3.97 -2.55
CA GLU A 176 22.82 -2.74 -2.70
C GLU A 176 21.98 -1.48 -2.45
N LEU A 177 20.73 -1.43 -2.93
CA LEU A 177 19.84 -0.31 -2.64
C LEU A 177 19.61 -0.17 -1.14
N ARG A 178 19.39 -1.28 -0.43
CA ARG A 178 19.19 -1.28 1.02
C ARG A 178 20.44 -0.82 1.78
N ASP A 179 21.61 -1.32 1.41
CA ASP A 179 22.90 -0.93 1.99
C ASP A 179 23.16 0.57 1.78
N ALA A 180 22.97 1.05 0.55
CA ALA A 180 23.20 2.45 0.19
C ALA A 180 22.21 3.41 0.87
N LEU A 181 20.94 3.02 1.02
CA LEU A 181 19.95 3.79 1.79
C LEU A 181 20.29 3.83 3.28
N PHE A 182 20.83 2.74 3.83
CA PHE A 182 21.31 2.73 5.22
C PHE A 182 22.50 3.69 5.40
N ALA A 183 23.47 3.66 4.48
CA ALA A 183 24.59 4.61 4.48
C ALA A 183 24.12 6.06 4.39
N LEU A 184 23.13 6.38 3.57
CA LEU A 184 22.54 7.73 3.50
C LEU A 184 21.81 8.15 4.78
N ARG A 185 21.26 7.20 5.53
CA ARG A 185 20.67 7.50 6.84
C ARG A 185 21.73 7.90 7.86
N GLU A 186 22.92 7.32 7.79
CA GLU A 186 24.05 7.68 8.66
C GLU A 186 24.81 8.92 8.18
N ALA A 187 24.97 9.06 6.86
CA ALA A 187 25.70 10.14 6.21
C ALA A 187 24.92 10.69 4.99
N PRO A 188 23.96 11.61 5.19
CA PRO A 188 23.05 12.07 4.13
C PRO A 188 23.73 12.87 3.01
N GLU A 189 24.91 13.43 3.27
CA GLU A 189 25.73 14.16 2.30
C GLU A 189 26.81 13.27 1.66
N GLU A 190 26.78 11.95 1.87
CA GLU A 190 27.76 11.05 1.27
C GLU A 190 27.48 10.81 -0.22
N VAL A 191 28.31 11.43 -1.07
CA VAL A 191 28.23 11.32 -2.54
C VAL A 191 28.27 9.87 -3.02
N ALA A 192 29.13 9.03 -2.42
CA ALA A 192 29.27 7.63 -2.79
C ALA A 192 27.98 6.84 -2.56
N ALA A 193 27.28 7.10 -1.45
CA ALA A 193 26.01 6.45 -1.13
C ALA A 193 24.90 6.86 -2.11
N HIS A 194 24.81 8.15 -2.51
CA HIS A 194 23.88 8.60 -3.56
C HIS A 194 24.18 7.92 -4.92
N LEU A 195 25.45 7.76 -5.30
CA LEU A 195 25.78 7.05 -6.55
C LEU A 195 25.41 5.56 -6.50
N ARG A 196 25.58 4.90 -5.35
CA ARG A 196 25.17 3.49 -5.17
C ARG A 196 23.65 3.33 -5.23
N VAL A 197 22.88 4.24 -4.63
CA VAL A 197 21.42 4.28 -4.75
C VAL A 197 21.01 4.44 -6.22
N ALA A 198 21.63 5.36 -6.95
CA ALA A 198 21.32 5.56 -8.37
C ALA A 198 21.59 4.32 -9.22
N ALA A 199 22.77 3.70 -9.06
CA ALA A 199 23.13 2.49 -9.80
C ALA A 199 22.19 1.32 -9.50
N ALA A 200 21.82 1.14 -8.23
CA ALA A 200 20.87 0.10 -7.81
C ALA A 200 19.46 0.36 -8.37
N LEU A 201 18.98 1.60 -8.35
CA LEU A 201 17.69 1.97 -8.93
C LEU A 201 17.64 1.79 -10.45
N GLU A 202 18.74 2.08 -11.18
CA GLU A 202 18.82 1.78 -12.62
C GLU A 202 18.72 0.28 -12.91
N ALA A 203 19.46 -0.54 -12.15
CA ALA A 203 19.40 -1.99 -12.29
C ALA A 203 18.00 -2.58 -11.98
N LEU A 204 17.18 -1.85 -11.22
CA LEU A 204 15.78 -2.19 -10.93
C LEU A 204 14.77 -1.56 -11.91
N GLY A 205 15.24 -0.86 -12.94
CA GLY A 205 14.38 -0.20 -13.93
C GLY A 205 13.71 1.08 -13.44
N ARG A 206 14.15 1.65 -12.31
CA ARG A 206 13.61 2.88 -11.70
C ARG A 206 14.41 4.11 -12.14
N GLY A 207 14.43 4.39 -13.45
CA GLY A 207 15.27 5.41 -14.08
C GLY A 207 15.10 6.83 -13.52
N ASP A 208 13.87 7.31 -13.33
CA ASP A 208 13.61 8.66 -12.78
C ASP A 208 14.10 8.83 -11.33
N ALA A 209 14.04 7.76 -10.53
CA ALA A 209 14.56 7.78 -9.16
C ALA A 209 16.09 7.74 -9.16
N ALA A 210 16.70 6.96 -10.07
CA ALA A 210 18.14 6.94 -10.25
C ALA A 210 18.71 8.28 -10.75
N ALA A 211 18.01 8.96 -11.65
CA ALA A 211 18.40 10.29 -12.13
C ALA A 211 18.40 11.32 -11.00
N ARG A 212 17.35 11.34 -10.16
CA ARG A 212 17.27 12.21 -8.98
C ARG A 212 18.41 11.96 -8.00
N SER A 213 18.73 10.69 -7.73
CA SER A 213 19.82 10.34 -6.83
C SER A 213 21.20 10.72 -7.40
N ARG A 214 21.42 10.59 -8.72
CA ARG A 214 22.63 11.12 -9.40
C ARG A 214 22.74 12.63 -9.30
N GLN A 215 21.66 13.36 -9.55
CA GLN A 215 21.64 14.82 -9.47
C GLN A 215 21.97 15.30 -8.05
N GLN A 216 21.52 14.58 -7.02
CA GLN A 216 21.84 14.88 -5.64
C GLN A 216 23.32 14.64 -5.32
N ALA A 217 23.92 13.57 -5.85
CA ALA A 217 25.36 13.34 -5.77
C ALA A 217 26.17 14.47 -6.44
N GLU A 218 25.76 14.91 -7.64
CA GLU A 218 26.40 16.00 -8.37
C GLU A 218 26.31 17.34 -7.62
N ALA A 219 25.15 17.65 -7.03
CA ALA A 219 24.96 18.85 -6.23
C ALA A 219 25.87 18.86 -4.99
N LEU A 220 26.05 17.72 -4.33
CA LEU A 220 26.96 17.59 -3.19
C LEU A 220 28.43 17.74 -3.61
N VAL A 221 28.83 17.20 -4.76
CA VAL A 221 30.18 17.40 -5.31
C VAL A 221 30.43 18.86 -5.67
N ALA A 222 29.43 19.56 -6.23
CA ALA A 222 29.54 20.98 -6.54
C ALA A 222 29.70 21.81 -5.26
N LYS A 223 28.88 21.54 -4.24
CA LYS A 223 28.94 22.18 -2.92
C LYS A 223 30.29 21.96 -2.22
N ALA A 224 30.92 20.80 -2.41
CA ALA A 224 32.24 20.51 -1.84
C ALA A 224 33.42 21.21 -2.54
N ARG A 225 33.18 21.84 -3.70
CA ARG A 225 34.20 22.57 -4.47
C ARG A 225 34.18 24.09 -4.25
N GLU A 226 33.11 24.62 -3.66
CA GLU A 226 32.99 26.01 -3.20
C GLU A 226 33.62 26.20 -1.81
#